data_AF-A0A957NU55-F1
#
_entry.id   AF-A0A957NU55-F1
#
_cell.length_a   1.000
_cell.length_b   1.000
_cell.length_c   1.000
_cell.angle_alpha   90.00
_cell.angle_beta   90.00
_cell.angle_gamma   90.00
#
_symmetry.space_group_name_H-M   'P 1'
#
loop_
_entity.id
_entity.type
_entity.pdbx_description
1 polymer ?
#
loop_
_entity_poly.entity_id
_entity_poly.type
_entity_poly.pdbx_seq_one_letter_code
_entity_poly.pdbx_strand_id
1 'polypeptide(L)'
;MRQLRDVYPNELVIIGVHSAKFPTEKLTENIREAVMRHDIRHPVVNDADFEIWSQYGVRAWPTIVLVDPLGKVVGYQSGEIDAAELTHAIDTMIQDFRRQNALKPEKIAFAPEVANEPARTLLYPSKVLAVDSRRLFVADTGHHRILEVTLNR
;
A
#
# COMPACT_ATOMS: atom_id res chain seq x y z
N MET A 1 7.61 0.51 -2.36
CA MET A 1 6.43 1.27 -2.86
C MET A 1 6.29 2.66 -2.26
N ARG A 2 6.22 2.84 -0.92
CA ARG A 2 6.13 4.17 -0.27
C ARG A 2 7.20 5.15 -0.77
N GLN A 3 8.47 4.73 -0.70
CA GLN A 3 9.61 5.53 -1.17
C GLN A 3 9.47 5.94 -2.64
N LEU A 4 9.13 5.02 -3.54
CA LEU A 4 8.96 5.32 -4.97
C LEU A 4 7.90 6.41 -5.22
N ARG A 5 6.75 6.33 -4.55
CA ARG A 5 5.71 7.35 -4.66
C ARG A 5 6.19 8.71 -4.17
N ASP A 6 6.99 8.74 -3.11
CA ASP A 6 7.50 9.98 -2.54
C ASP A 6 8.62 10.60 -3.41
N VAL A 7 9.39 9.77 -4.12
CA VAL A 7 10.44 10.19 -5.08
C VAL A 7 9.84 10.68 -6.41
N TYR A 8 8.77 10.04 -6.90
CA TYR A 8 8.15 10.33 -8.19
C TYR A 8 6.68 10.78 -8.05
N PRO A 9 6.38 11.86 -7.29
CA PRO A 9 5.01 12.22 -6.93
C PRO A 9 4.16 12.72 -8.12
N ASN A 10 4.78 13.12 -9.22
CA ASN A 10 4.10 13.67 -10.40
C ASN A 10 4.15 12.71 -11.60
N GLU A 11 5.09 11.77 -11.60
CA GLU A 11 5.40 10.90 -12.74
C GLU A 11 4.91 9.47 -12.54
N LEU A 12 4.72 9.04 -11.29
CA LEU A 12 4.37 7.67 -10.95
C LEU A 12 3.05 7.62 -10.18
N VAL A 13 2.13 6.81 -10.69
CA VAL A 13 0.96 6.35 -9.95
C VAL A 13 1.16 4.88 -9.61
N ILE A 14 0.95 4.54 -8.33
CA ILE A 14 0.91 3.16 -7.87
C ILE A 14 -0.57 2.82 -7.64
N ILE A 15 -1.00 1.66 -8.10
CA ILE A 15 -2.33 1.11 -7.81
C ILE A 15 -2.11 -0.27 -7.20
N GLY A 16 -2.63 -0.49 -6.00
CA GLY A 16 -2.66 -1.80 -5.37
C GLY A 16 -3.84 -2.60 -5.91
N VAL A 17 -3.59 -3.73 -6.56
CA VAL A 17 -4.65 -4.67 -6.92
C VAL A 17 -4.66 -5.76 -5.86
N HIS A 18 -5.62 -5.68 -4.94
CA HIS A 18 -5.78 -6.67 -3.88
C HIS A 18 -6.60 -7.85 -4.41
N SER A 19 -5.91 -8.89 -4.85
CA SER A 19 -6.53 -10.18 -5.20
C SER A 19 -6.43 -11.10 -3.99
N ALA A 20 -7.58 -11.48 -3.44
CA ALA A 20 -7.70 -12.14 -2.13
C ALA A 20 -7.23 -13.60 -2.15
N LYS A 21 -6.30 -13.98 -1.27
CA LYS A 21 -5.87 -15.38 -1.12
C LYS A 21 -6.89 -16.19 -0.33
N PHE A 22 -7.51 -15.57 0.67
CA PHE A 22 -8.52 -16.20 1.54
C PHE A 22 -9.90 -15.54 1.40
N PRO A 23 -11.02 -16.26 1.62
CA PRO A 23 -12.37 -15.69 1.48
C PRO A 23 -12.60 -14.44 2.32
N THR A 24 -12.04 -14.38 3.53
CA THR A 24 -12.13 -13.22 4.42
C THR A 24 -11.44 -11.98 3.87
N GLU A 25 -10.45 -12.15 2.99
CA GLU A 25 -9.72 -11.06 2.35
C GLU A 25 -10.48 -10.48 1.15
N LYS A 26 -11.63 -11.05 0.75
CA LYS A 26 -12.53 -10.47 -0.26
C LYS A 26 -13.42 -9.36 0.31
N LEU A 27 -13.61 -9.33 1.63
CA LEU A 27 -14.49 -8.36 2.28
C LEU A 27 -13.85 -6.98 2.25
N THR A 28 -14.49 -6.03 1.57
CA THR A 28 -14.00 -4.65 1.42
C THR A 28 -13.63 -4.03 2.77
N GLU A 29 -14.42 -4.26 3.83
CA GLU A 29 -14.13 -3.70 5.15
C GLU A 29 -12.82 -4.21 5.74
N ASN A 30 -12.51 -5.50 5.56
CA ASN A 30 -11.23 -6.06 6.01
C ASN A 30 -10.04 -5.46 5.25
N ILE A 31 -10.23 -5.17 3.96
CA ILE A 31 -9.23 -4.52 3.12
C ILE A 31 -9.05 -3.07 3.56
N ARG A 32 -10.13 -2.32 3.82
CA ARG A 32 -10.08 -0.95 4.35
C ARG A 32 -9.28 -0.88 5.64
N GLU A 33 -9.58 -1.77 6.59
CA GLU A 33 -8.85 -1.89 7.86
C GLU A 33 -7.36 -2.24 7.65
N ALA A 34 -7.03 -3.11 6.69
CA ALA A 34 -5.64 -3.42 6.35
C ALA A 34 -4.91 -2.22 5.71
N VAL A 35 -5.57 -1.52 4.77
CA VAL A 35 -5.07 -0.30 4.11
C VAL A 35 -4.71 0.75 5.16
N MET A 36 -5.60 0.99 6.12
CA MET A 36 -5.36 1.92 7.22
C MET A 36 -4.24 1.44 8.16
N ARG A 37 -4.27 0.18 8.57
CA ARG A 37 -3.26 -0.41 9.47
C ARG A 37 -1.84 -0.34 8.90
N HIS A 38 -1.69 -0.52 7.60
CA HIS A 38 -0.40 -0.49 6.91
C HIS A 38 -0.04 0.90 6.34
N ASP A 39 -0.86 1.92 6.61
CA ASP A 39 -0.69 3.30 6.12
C ASP A 39 -0.45 3.31 4.58
N ILE A 40 -1.29 2.54 3.88
CA ILE A 40 -1.34 2.50 2.42
C ILE A 40 -2.11 3.75 1.95
N ARG A 41 -1.42 4.59 1.16
CA ARG A 41 -1.96 5.88 0.67
C ARG A 41 -2.15 5.95 -0.84
N HIS A 42 -1.84 4.87 -1.54
CA HIS A 42 -2.16 4.75 -2.96
C HIS A 42 -3.53 4.06 -3.12
N PRO A 43 -4.23 4.27 -4.26
CA PRO A 43 -5.48 3.57 -4.53
C PRO A 43 -5.34 2.07 -4.44
N VAL A 44 -6.34 1.42 -3.86
CA VAL A 44 -6.43 -0.04 -3.78
C VAL A 44 -7.75 -0.49 -4.39
N VAL A 45 -7.66 -1.40 -5.35
CA VAL A 45 -8.81 -2.07 -5.96
C VAL A 45 -9.01 -3.41 -5.26
N ASN A 46 -10.24 -3.70 -4.84
CA ASN A 46 -10.63 -5.03 -4.36
C ASN A 46 -10.95 -5.93 -5.58
N ASP A 47 -9.97 -6.71 -6.02
CA ASP A 47 -10.10 -7.69 -7.11
C ASP A 47 -10.56 -9.05 -6.54
N ALA A 48 -11.72 -9.04 -5.89
CA ALA A 48 -12.23 -10.20 -5.13
C ALA A 48 -12.44 -11.45 -5.99
N ASP A 49 -12.74 -11.27 -7.27
CA ASP A 49 -13.06 -12.35 -8.22
C ASP A 49 -11.95 -12.61 -9.23
N PHE A 50 -10.74 -12.07 -8.98
CA PHE A 50 -9.55 -12.29 -9.80
C PHE A 50 -9.71 -11.85 -11.26
N GLU A 51 -10.55 -10.86 -11.55
CA GLU A 51 -10.77 -10.38 -12.92
C GLU A 51 -9.52 -9.71 -13.46
N ILE A 52 -8.96 -8.76 -12.70
CA ILE A 52 -7.73 -8.04 -13.08
C ILE A 52 -6.55 -9.00 -13.07
N TRP A 53 -6.44 -9.82 -12.00
CA TRP A 53 -5.43 -10.86 -11.89
C TRP A 53 -5.38 -11.76 -13.13
N SER A 54 -6.54 -12.22 -13.60
CA SER A 54 -6.65 -13.11 -14.76
C SER A 54 -6.33 -12.40 -16.06
N GLN A 55 -6.83 -11.17 -16.25
CA GLN A 55 -6.56 -10.35 -17.44
C GLN A 55 -5.09 -10.01 -17.62
N TYR A 56 -4.37 -9.76 -16.52
CA TYR A 56 -2.93 -9.50 -16.53
C TYR A 56 -2.09 -10.79 -16.51
N GLY A 57 -2.71 -11.97 -16.54
CA GLY A 57 -2.01 -13.26 -16.57
C GLY A 57 -1.20 -13.56 -15.31
N VAL A 58 -1.61 -13.00 -14.16
CA VAL A 58 -0.86 -13.11 -12.91
C VAL A 58 -0.89 -14.53 -12.35
N ARG A 59 0.22 -14.97 -11.75
CA ARG A 59 0.37 -16.36 -11.25
C ARG A 59 0.96 -16.47 -9.84
N ALA A 60 1.50 -15.39 -9.28
CA ALA A 60 2.04 -15.40 -7.93
C ALA A 60 1.93 -14.02 -7.27
N TRP A 61 1.77 -14.03 -5.95
CA TRP A 61 1.94 -12.83 -5.13
C TRP A 61 3.39 -12.73 -4.63
N PRO A 62 3.96 -11.51 -4.52
CA PRO A 62 3.51 -10.30 -5.21
C PRO A 62 3.85 -10.36 -6.70
N THR A 63 3.13 -9.59 -7.52
CA THR A 63 3.50 -9.32 -8.92
C THR A 63 3.38 -7.82 -9.18
N ILE A 64 4.35 -7.26 -9.90
CA ILE A 64 4.37 -5.87 -10.34
C ILE A 64 4.22 -5.84 -11.85
N VAL A 65 3.31 -5.00 -12.32
CA VAL A 65 3.14 -4.69 -13.74
C VAL A 65 3.45 -3.22 -13.94
N LEU A 66 4.39 -2.93 -14.85
CA LEU A 66 4.75 -1.58 -15.24
C LEU A 66 3.96 -1.20 -16.50
N VAL A 67 3.20 -0.11 -16.40
CA VAL A 67 2.41 0.46 -17.50
C VAL A 67 3.01 1.80 -17.88
N ASP A 68 3.26 2.01 -19.17
CA ASP A 68 3.83 3.26 -19.68
C ASP A 68 2.78 4.38 -19.80
N PRO A 69 3.18 5.64 -20.06
CA PRO A 69 2.26 6.76 -20.21
C PRO A 69 1.27 6.64 -21.37
N LEU A 70 1.48 5.71 -22.31
CA LEU A 70 0.58 5.43 -23.43
C LEU A 70 -0.41 4.29 -23.11
N GLY A 71 -0.35 3.74 -21.88
CA GLY A 71 -1.24 2.68 -21.41
C GLY A 71 -0.78 1.27 -21.81
N LYS A 72 0.47 1.10 -22.26
CA LYS A 72 1.00 -0.21 -22.64
C LYS A 72 1.72 -0.86 -21.46
N VAL A 73 1.50 -2.16 -21.29
CA VAL A 73 2.31 -2.99 -20.36
C VAL A 73 3.72 -3.14 -20.93
N VAL A 74 4.71 -2.66 -20.19
CA VAL A 74 6.13 -2.65 -20.60
C VAL A 74 7.04 -3.43 -19.65
N GLY A 75 6.54 -3.80 -18.47
CA GLY A 75 7.27 -4.61 -17.50
C GLY A 75 6.33 -5.52 -16.74
N TYR A 76 6.83 -6.71 -16.40
CA TYR A 76 6.09 -7.70 -15.64
C TYR A 76 7.09 -8.47 -14.77
N GLN A 77 6.96 -8.40 -13.45
CA GLN A 77 7.85 -9.06 -12.50
C GLN A 77 7.04 -9.79 -11.45
N SER A 78 7.29 -11.10 -11.32
CA SER A 78 6.69 -11.96 -10.30
C SER A 78 7.68 -12.16 -9.15
N GLY A 79 7.16 -12.21 -7.93
CA GLY A 79 7.97 -12.33 -6.71
C GLY A 79 8.39 -10.98 -6.13
N GLU A 80 9.14 -11.03 -5.02
CA GLU A 80 9.70 -9.83 -4.43
C GLU A 80 10.66 -9.15 -5.42
N ILE A 81 10.58 -7.83 -5.51
CA ILE A 81 11.41 -7.03 -6.42
C ILE A 81 12.51 -6.32 -5.63
N ASP A 82 13.69 -6.22 -6.24
CA ASP A 82 14.72 -5.33 -5.74
C ASP A 82 14.31 -3.87 -6.00
N ALA A 83 14.41 -3.04 -4.96
CA ALA A 83 13.98 -1.65 -5.04
C ALA A 83 14.83 -0.82 -6.02
N ALA A 84 16.13 -1.13 -6.15
CA ALA A 84 17.03 -0.42 -7.05
C ALA A 84 16.73 -0.77 -8.51
N GLU A 85 16.46 -2.04 -8.81
CA GLU A 85 16.06 -2.48 -10.16
C GLU A 85 14.78 -1.78 -10.62
N LEU A 86 13.76 -1.74 -9.76
CA LEU A 86 12.50 -1.05 -10.07
C LEU A 86 12.70 0.46 -10.24
N THR A 87 13.51 1.08 -9.39
CA THR A 87 13.83 2.52 -9.50
C THR A 87 14.51 2.82 -10.83
N HIS A 88 15.49 2.01 -11.22
CA HIS A 88 16.22 2.19 -12.48
C HIS A 88 15.31 2.06 -13.71
N ALA A 89 14.39 1.08 -13.71
CA ALA A 89 13.41 0.91 -14.77
C ALA A 89 12.46 2.13 -14.88
N ILE A 90 11.99 2.65 -13.74
CA ILE A 90 11.14 3.84 -13.67
C ILE A 90 11.90 5.08 -14.17
N ASP A 91 13.14 5.30 -13.73
CA ASP A 91 13.98 6.42 -14.17
C ASP A 91 14.18 6.42 -15.69
N THR A 92 14.52 5.26 -16.25
CA THR A 92 14.73 5.09 -17.69
C THR A 92 13.46 5.43 -18.46
N MET A 93 12.32 4.88 -18.02
CA MET A 93 11.02 5.15 -18.64
C MET A 93 10.64 6.65 -18.56
N ILE A 94 10.81 7.28 -17.40
CA ILE A 94 10.53 8.71 -17.22
C ILE A 94 11.39 9.55 -18.18
N GLN A 95 12.68 9.25 -18.30
CA GLN A 95 13.59 9.97 -19.20
C GLN A 95 13.18 9.80 -20.67
N ASP A 96 12.84 8.58 -21.09
CA ASP A 96 12.45 8.28 -22.46
C ASP A 96 11.16 8.99 -22.86
N PHE A 97 10.12 8.92 -22.03
CA PHE A 97 8.83 9.54 -22.33
C PHE A 97 8.84 11.07 -22.15
N ARG A 98 9.74 11.63 -21.31
CA ARG A 98 9.99 13.08 -21.29
C ARG A 98 10.59 13.57 -22.60
N ARG A 99 11.60 12.87 -23.15
CA ARG A 99 12.21 13.24 -24.44
C ARG A 99 11.22 13.21 -25.60
N GLN A 100 10.25 12.32 -25.53
CA GLN A 100 9.19 12.17 -26.54
C GLN A 100 8.00 13.12 -26.33
N ASN A 101 8.03 13.95 -25.27
CA ASN A 101 6.91 14.79 -24.85
C ASN A 101 5.59 14.02 -24.65
N ALA A 102 5.70 12.76 -24.21
CA ALA A 102 4.59 11.84 -24.01
C ALA A 102 4.31 11.56 -22.52
N LEU A 103 5.16 12.04 -21.61
CA LEU A 103 4.88 12.07 -20.17
C LEU A 103 4.15 13.37 -19.81
N LYS A 104 3.07 13.27 -19.03
CA LYS A 104 2.39 14.41 -18.41
C LYS A 104 2.62 14.36 -16.90
N PRO A 105 3.63 15.07 -16.36
CA PRO A 105 3.88 15.09 -14.93
C PRO A 105 2.75 15.87 -14.23
N GLU A 106 1.92 15.17 -13.49
CA GLU A 106 0.83 15.75 -12.72
C GLU A 106 0.61 14.93 -11.45
N LYS A 107 0.61 15.61 -10.30
CA LYS A 107 0.30 14.96 -9.04
C LYS A 107 -1.19 14.65 -8.99
N ILE A 108 -1.52 13.37 -9.05
CA ILE A 108 -2.88 12.91 -8.79
C ILE A 108 -3.05 12.73 -7.28
N ALA A 109 -3.90 13.57 -6.69
CA ALA A 109 -4.20 13.51 -5.27
C ALA A 109 -5.27 12.45 -4.99
N PHE A 110 -4.96 11.52 -4.09
CA PHE A 110 -5.91 10.56 -3.55
C PHE A 110 -6.12 10.85 -2.07
N ALA A 111 -7.38 10.83 -1.63
CA ALA A 111 -7.68 10.87 -0.20
C ALA A 111 -7.29 9.52 0.41
N PRO A 112 -6.42 9.47 1.44
CA PRO A 112 -6.10 8.22 2.10
C PRO A 112 -7.31 7.74 2.90
N GLU A 113 -7.52 6.43 2.97
CA GLU A 113 -8.69 5.86 3.65
C GLU A 113 -8.82 6.30 5.12
N VAL A 114 -7.68 6.42 5.80
CA VAL A 114 -7.61 6.85 7.21
C VAL A 114 -8.18 8.26 7.44
N ALA A 115 -8.28 9.11 6.40
CA ALA A 115 -8.86 10.44 6.52
C ALA A 115 -10.38 10.40 6.76
N ASN A 116 -11.03 9.27 6.50
CA ASN A 116 -12.47 9.07 6.71
C ASN A 116 -12.79 8.62 8.16
N GLU A 117 -11.79 8.29 8.97
CA GLU A 117 -11.98 7.74 10.31
C GLU A 117 -11.86 8.81 11.41
N PRO A 118 -12.68 8.75 12.46
CA PRO A 118 -12.50 9.60 13.63
C PRO A 118 -11.22 9.25 14.39
N ALA A 119 -10.68 10.23 15.13
CA ALA A 119 -9.55 10.00 16.03
C ALA A 119 -9.92 8.98 17.11
N ARG A 120 -9.07 7.96 17.29
CA ARG A 120 -9.23 6.89 18.28
C ARG A 120 -8.17 7.03 19.38
N THR A 121 -8.47 6.58 20.60
CA THR A 121 -7.48 6.56 21.69
C THR A 121 -6.34 5.58 21.40
N LEU A 122 -6.68 4.40 20.86
CA LEU A 122 -5.73 3.39 20.37
C LEU A 122 -5.99 3.17 18.88
N LEU A 123 -4.94 2.93 18.12
CA LEU A 123 -5.00 2.68 16.69
C LEU A 123 -4.16 1.44 16.37
N TYR A 124 -4.84 0.34 16.05
CA TYR A 124 -4.22 -0.97 15.76
C TYR A 124 -3.18 -1.42 16.81
N PRO A 125 -3.54 -1.54 18.10
CA PRO A 125 -2.63 -2.08 19.10
C PRO A 125 -2.30 -3.53 18.77
N SER A 126 -1.01 -3.86 18.63
CA SER A 126 -0.58 -5.19 18.17
C SER A 126 -0.27 -6.16 19.30
N LYS A 127 0.15 -5.64 20.45
CA LYS A 127 0.54 -6.43 21.63
C LYS A 127 0.23 -5.69 22.92
N VAL A 128 -0.02 -6.46 23.98
CA VAL A 128 -0.14 -6.00 25.35
C VAL A 128 0.73 -6.91 26.23
N LEU A 129 1.52 -6.32 27.12
CA LEU A 129 2.30 -7.03 28.13
C LEU A 129 1.82 -6.63 29.52
N ALA A 130 1.38 -7.60 30.33
CA ALA A 130 1.12 -7.39 31.74
C ALA A 130 2.43 -7.58 32.53
N VAL A 131 2.83 -6.55 33.28
CA VAL A 131 4.04 -6.59 34.12
C VAL A 131 3.71 -7.07 35.52
N ASP A 132 2.56 -6.66 36.04
CA ASP A 132 2.00 -7.09 37.32
C ASP A 132 0.47 -6.94 37.28
N SER A 133 -0.19 -7.09 38.43
CA SER A 133 -1.66 -7.04 38.54
C SER A 133 -2.28 -5.69 38.18
N ARG A 134 -1.48 -4.63 37.99
CA ARG A 134 -1.99 -3.28 37.71
C ARG A 134 -1.35 -2.60 36.50
N ARG A 135 -0.17 -3.00 36.06
CA ARG A 135 0.56 -2.32 34.98
C ARG A 135 0.58 -3.11 33.69
N LEU A 136 0.21 -2.43 32.60
CA LEU A 136 0.24 -2.94 31.23
C LEU A 136 1.13 -2.06 30.36
N PHE A 137 1.89 -2.67 29.45
CA PHE A 137 2.48 -1.99 28.29
C PHE A 137 1.69 -2.34 27.03
N VAL A 138 1.22 -1.31 26.31
CA VAL A 138 0.46 -1.46 25.06
C VAL A 138 1.31 -0.97 23.89
N ALA A 139 1.50 -1.83 22.89
CA ALA A 139 2.13 -1.47 21.62
C ALA A 139 1.08 -0.89 20.67
N ASP A 140 0.79 0.41 20.81
CA ASP A 140 -0.18 1.17 20.00
C ASP A 140 0.40 1.48 18.62
N THR A 141 0.40 0.46 17.76
CA THR A 141 1.27 0.39 16.58
C THR A 141 0.88 1.38 15.50
N GLY A 142 -0.42 1.62 15.30
CA GLY A 142 -0.92 2.61 14.35
C GLY A 142 -0.64 4.06 14.75
N HIS A 143 -0.44 4.34 16.05
CA HIS A 143 0.04 5.65 16.51
C HIS A 143 1.57 5.72 16.66
N HIS A 144 2.30 4.65 16.31
CA HIS A 144 3.76 4.57 16.43
C HIS A 144 4.28 4.90 17.85
N ARG A 145 3.62 4.40 18.90
CA ARG A 145 3.99 4.67 20.31
C ARG A 145 3.81 3.45 21.21
N ILE A 146 4.46 3.50 22.38
CA ILE A 146 4.25 2.57 23.50
C ILE A 146 3.54 3.33 24.61
N LEU A 147 2.55 2.70 25.24
CA LEU A 147 1.83 3.24 26.38
C LEU A 147 2.05 2.37 27.61
N GLU A 148 2.38 2.98 28.75
CA GLU A 148 2.24 2.36 30.07
C GLU A 148 0.86 2.73 30.62
N VAL A 149 0.06 1.73 31.01
CA VAL A 149 -1.32 1.90 31.47
C VAL A 149 -1.49 1.25 32.83
N THR A 150 -2.19 1.94 33.74
CA THR A 150 -2.54 1.42 35.07
C THR A 150 -4.02 1.06 35.15
N LEU A 151 -4.34 -0.15 35.61
CA LEU A 151 -5.72 -0.58 35.86
C LEU A 151 -6.27 0.07 37.14
N ASN A 152 -7.42 0.72 37.00
CA ASN A 152 -8.20 1.23 38.12
C ASN A 152 -8.99 0.09 38.77
N ARG A 153 -9.21 0.20 40.09
CA ARG A 153 -10.04 -0.74 40.86
C ARG A 153 -11.52 -0.49 40.59
#